data_AF-A0A932JMV7-F1
#
_entry.id   AF-A0A932JMV7-F1
#
_cell.length_a   1.000
_cell.length_b   1.000
_cell.length_c   1.000
_cell.angle_alpha   90.00
_cell.angle_beta   90.00
_cell.angle_gamma   90.00
#
_symmetry.space_group_name_H-M   'P 1'
#
loop_
_entity.id
_entity.type
_entity.pdbx_description
1 polymer ?
#
loop_
_entity_poly.entity_id
_entity_poly.type
_entity_poly.pdbx_seq_one_letter_code
_entity_poly.pdbx_strand_id
1 'polypeptide(L)'
;VALWLLPTLSITNAAIFGGIIGTIGQAGDLAESLLKRDAEVKDSSNILAGHGGILDRFDSILMVSPVIYWYINMIHLLGFNWIL
;
A
#
# COMPACT_ATOMS: atom_id res chain seq x y z
N VAL A 1 10.38 -11.02 -12.27
CA VAL A 1 9.97 -11.55 -10.95
C VAL A 1 8.45 -11.51 -10.78
N ALA A 2 7.78 -10.36 -10.87
CA ALA A 2 6.32 -10.27 -10.71
C ALA A 2 5.50 -11.05 -11.78
N LEU A 3 5.94 -11.04 -13.05
CA LEU A 3 5.25 -11.76 -14.14
C LEU A 3 5.24 -13.29 -13.98
N TRP A 4 6.21 -13.84 -13.24
CA TRP A 4 6.34 -15.28 -12.96
C TRP A 4 5.43 -15.73 -11.81
N LEU A 5 5.08 -14.82 -10.89
CA LEU A 5 4.23 -15.10 -9.73
C LEU A 5 2.73 -15.08 -10.08
N LEU A 6 2.33 -14.35 -11.12
CA LEU A 6 0.92 -14.17 -11.52
C LEU A 6 0.76 -14.29 -13.05
N PRO A 7 0.97 -15.48 -13.62
CA PRO A 7 0.97 -15.69 -15.08
C PRO A 7 -0.39 -15.41 -15.76
N THR A 8 -1.49 -15.46 -15.02
CA THR A 8 -2.85 -15.20 -15.50
C THR A 8 -3.30 -13.74 -15.35
N LEU A 9 -2.43 -12.84 -14.85
CA LEU A 9 -2.75 -11.43 -14.72
C LEU A 9 -2.46 -10.72 -16.03
N SER A 10 -3.52 -10.33 -16.74
CA SER A 10 -3.42 -9.50 -17.93
C SER A 10 -2.60 -8.24 -17.62
N ILE A 11 -1.65 -7.90 -18.51
CA ILE A 11 -0.78 -6.73 -18.38
C ILE A 11 -1.60 -5.45 -18.14
N THR A 12 -2.79 -5.35 -18.74
CA THR A 12 -3.72 -4.24 -18.55
C THR A 12 -4.21 -4.16 -17.11
N ASN A 13 -4.61 -5.28 -16.51
CA ASN A 13 -5.07 -5.33 -15.12
C ASN A 13 -3.92 -5.01 -14.16
N ALA A 14 -2.72 -5.52 -14.44
CA ALA A 14 -1.52 -5.21 -13.64
C ALA A 14 -1.16 -3.72 -13.70
N ALA A 15 -1.26 -3.08 -14.87
CA ALA A 15 -0.99 -1.66 -15.04
C ALA A 15 -2.00 -0.78 -14.29
N ILE A 16 -3.30 -1.10 -14.39
CA ILE A 16 -4.37 -0.39 -13.66
C ILE A 16 -4.14 -0.53 -12.16
N PHE A 17 -3.90 -1.76 -11.70
CA PHE A 17 -3.75 -2.04 -10.28
C PHE A 17 -2.48 -1.40 -9.69
N GLY A 18 -1.37 -1.44 -10.42
CA GLY A 18 -0.13 -0.75 -10.06
C GLY A 18 -0.31 0.76 -9.98
N GLY A 19 -1.08 1.36 -10.90
CA GLY A 19 -1.40 2.79 -10.86
C GLY A 19 -2.23 3.19 -9.64
N ILE A 20 -3.24 2.38 -9.29
CA ILE A 20 -4.08 2.59 -8.10
C ILE A 20 -3.25 2.49 -6.83
N ILE A 21 -2.49 1.39 -6.66
CA ILE A 21 -1.66 1.19 -5.47
C ILE A 21 -0.60 2.29 -5.34
N GLY A 22 0.06 2.65 -6.45
CA GLY A 22 1.07 3.72 -6.44
C GLY A 22 0.50 5.05 -5.98
N THR A 23 -0.69 5.42 -6.48
CA THR A 23 -1.36 6.67 -6.11
C THR A 23 -1.79 6.66 -4.64
N ILE A 24 -2.31 5.55 -4.15
CA ILE A 24 -2.76 5.41 -2.76
C ILE A 24 -1.58 5.36 -1.78
N GLY A 25 -0.48 4.71 -2.16
CA GLY A 25 0.75 4.71 -1.39
C GLY A 25 1.31 6.12 -1.22
N GLN A 26 1.34 6.91 -2.31
CA GLN A 26 1.76 8.31 -2.25
C GLN A 26 0.81 9.18 -1.41
N ALA A 27 -0.50 8.90 -1.46
CA ALA A 27 -1.47 9.60 -0.62
C ALA A 27 -1.28 9.29 0.88
N GLY A 28 -0.82 8.08 1.23
CA GLY A 28 -0.48 7.71 2.61
C GLY A 28 0.68 8.50 3.18
N ASP A 29 1.76 8.67 2.42
CA ASP A 29 2.93 9.49 2.79
C ASP A 29 2.56 10.97 2.99
N LEU A 30 1.68 11.49 2.13
CA LEU A 30 1.14 12.84 2.29
C LEU A 30 0.23 12.98 3.52
N ALA A 31 -0.64 12.00 3.78
CA ALA A 31 -1.50 11.99 4.96
C ALA A 31 -0.67 11.95 6.25
N GLU A 32 0.41 11.19 6.28
CA GLU A 32 1.33 11.15 7.40
C GLU A 32 2.05 12.50 7.59
N SER A 33 2.49 13.12 6.49
CA SER A 33 3.10 14.45 6.52
C SER A 33 2.15 15.52 7.09
N LEU A 34 0.85 15.41 6.81
CA LEU A 34 -0.17 16.29 7.39
C LEU A 34 -0.37 16.01 8.88
N LEU A 35 -0.45 14.74 9.28
CA LEU A 35 -0.58 14.34 10.69
C LEU A 35 0.62 14.82 11.53
N LYS A 36 1.84 14.77 10.97
CA LYS A 36 3.05 15.31 11.60
C LYS A 36 2.94 16.83 11.82
N ARG A 37 2.36 17.57 10.88
CA ARG A 37 2.14 19.02 11.01
C ARG A 37 1.09 19.38 12.07
N ASP A 38 -0.03 18.66 12.09
CA ASP A 38 -1.09 18.89 13.09
C ASP A 38 -0.65 18.54 14.51
N ALA A 39 0.24 17.55 14.65
CA ALA A 39 0.76 17.16 15.95
C ALA A 39 1.93 18.05 16.43
N GLU A 40 2.38 19.02 15.62
CA GLU A 40 3.59 19.83 15.86
C GLU A 40 4.87 19.00 16.09
N VAL A 41 4.87 17.73 15.65
CA VAL A 41 6.00 16.80 15.82
C VAL A 41 6.64 16.51 14.47
N LYS A 42 7.95 16.70 14.37
CA LYS A 42 8.69 16.49 13.12
C LYS A 42 8.90 15.01 12.79
N ASP A 43 9.13 14.19 13.81
CA ASP A 43 9.33 12.75 13.69
C ASP A 43 8.25 12.02 14.50
N SER A 44 7.59 11.04 13.89
CA SER A 44 6.49 10.29 14.49
C SER A 44 6.94 9.35 15.64
N SER A 45 8.25 9.05 15.73
CA SER A 45 8.88 8.44 16.92
C SER A 45 10.40 8.63 16.88
N ASN A 46 11.08 8.54 18.04
CA ASN A 46 12.55 8.53 18.13
C ASN A 46 13.11 7.13 18.52
N ILE A 47 12.34 6.07 18.25
CA ILE A 47 12.64 4.70 18.73
C ILE A 47 13.82 4.06 17.97
N LEU A 48 14.03 4.43 16.71
CA LEU A 48 15.18 4.00 15.92
C LEU A 48 16.15 5.17 15.79
N ALA A 49 17.19 5.20 16.64
CA ALA A 49 18.21 6.24 16.65
C ALA A 49 18.81 6.46 15.24
N GLY A 50 18.36 7.52 14.55
CA GLY A 50 18.82 7.93 13.23
C GLY A 50 18.02 7.43 12.02
N HIS A 51 16.89 6.74 12.19
CA HIS A 51 16.14 6.11 11.08
C HIS A 51 14.72 6.66 10.83
N GLY A 52 14.31 7.71 11.57
CA GLY A 52 12.96 8.28 11.50
C GLY A 52 11.97 7.55 12.38
N GLY A 53 10.70 7.94 12.28
CA GLY A 53 9.62 7.35 13.06
C GLY A 53 9.14 6.03 12.48
N ILE A 54 8.65 5.14 13.35
CA ILE A 54 8.03 3.87 12.92
C ILE A 54 6.85 4.15 11.97
N LEU A 55 6.12 5.25 12.18
CA LEU A 55 4.98 5.62 11.33
C LEU A 55 5.41 5.94 9.89
N ASP A 56 6.59 6.53 9.67
CA ASP A 56 7.14 6.84 8.33
C ASP A 56 7.41 5.58 7.50
N ARG A 57 7.47 4.40 8.15
CA ARG A 57 7.68 3.10 7.50
C ARG A 57 6.37 2.39 7.18
N PHE A 58 5.30 2.75 7.88
CA PHE A 58 4.01 2.07 7.80
C PHE A 58 2.92 2.94 7.16
N ASP A 59 3.14 4.25 6.99
CA ASP A 59 2.23 5.23 6.36
C ASP A 59 1.57 4.75 5.05
N SER A 60 2.38 4.29 4.11
CA SER A 60 2.00 3.83 2.79
C SER A 60 1.38 2.44 2.85
N ILE A 61 1.91 1.55 3.71
CA ILE A 61 1.36 0.20 3.93
C ILE A 61 -0.03 0.27 4.57
N LEU A 62 -0.23 1.19 5.52
CA LEU A 62 -1.50 1.38 6.21
C LEU A 62 -2.60 1.81 5.24
N MET A 63 -2.31 2.73 4.32
CA MET A 63 -3.25 3.14 3.27
C MET A 63 -3.47 2.10 2.18
N VAL A 64 -2.42 1.36 1.80
CA VAL A 64 -2.50 0.35 0.73
C VAL A 64 -3.14 -0.96 1.21
N SER A 65 -3.00 -1.33 2.49
CA SER A 65 -3.51 -2.60 3.03
C SER A 65 -5.02 -2.83 2.88
N PRO A 66 -5.94 -1.89 3.18
CA PRO A 66 -7.37 -2.11 2.98
C PRO A 66 -7.74 -2.26 1.50
N VAL A 67 -7.01 -1.59 0.60
CA VAL A 67 -7.24 -1.65 -0.85
C VAL A 67 -6.85 -3.02 -1.40
N ILE A 68 -5.70 -3.54 -0.97
CA ILE A 68 -5.26 -4.90 -1.32
C ILE A 68 -6.24 -5.94 -0.76
N TYR A 69 -6.65 -5.78 0.51
CA TYR A 69 -7.62 -6.69 1.12
C TYR A 69 -8.95 -6.71 0.34
N TRP A 70 -9.45 -5.54 -0.06
CA TRP A 70 -10.68 -5.44 -0.84
C TRP A 70 -10.53 -6.06 -2.22
N TYR A 71 -9.40 -5.86 -2.89
CA TYR A 71 -9.13 -6.48 -4.19
C TYR A 71 -9.05 -8.01 -4.12
N ILE A 72 -8.37 -8.56 -3.11
CA ILE A 72 -8.30 -10.01 -2.89
C ILE A 72 -9.70 -10.57 -2.64
N ASN A 73 -10.49 -9.90 -1.80
CA ASN A 73 -11.88 -10.29 -1.55
C ASN A 73 -12.72 -10.20 -2.82
N MET A 74 -12.58 -9.15 -3.62
CA MET A 74 -13.30 -8.98 -4.88
C MET A 74 -12.95 -10.10 -5.87
N ILE A 75 -11.68 -10.46 -6.01
CA ILE A 75 -11.26 -11.60 -6.85
C ILE A 75 -11.88 -12.91 -6.34
N HIS A 76 -11.85 -13.13 -5.02
CA HIS A 76 -12.42 -14.33 -4.40
C HIS A 76 -13.94 -14.42 -4.61
N LEU A 77 -14.66 -13.31 -4.41
CA LEU A 77 -16.11 -13.18 -4.64
C LEU A 77 -16.50 -13.33 -6.11
N LEU A 78 -15.67 -12.86 -7.05
CA LEU A 78 -15.89 -13.02 -8.49
C LEU A 78 -15.59 -14.43 -9.01
N GLY A 79 -15.22 -15.38 -8.13
CA GLY A 79 -15.07 -16.79 -8.49
C GLY A 79 -13.79 -17.14 -9.25
N PHE A 80 -12.80 -16.24 -9.27
CA PHE A 80 -11.47 -16.55 -9.81
C PHE A 80 -10.71 -17.40 -8.78
N ASN A 81 -10.91 -18.72 -8.84
CA ASN A 81 -10.20 -19.71 -8.05
C ASN A 81 -8.77 -19.85 -8.58
N TRP A 82 -7.84 -19.03 -8.11
CA TRP A 82 -6.39 -19.12 -8.44
C TRP A 82 -5.66 -20.26 -7.69
N ILE A 83 -6.39 -21.17 -7.06
CA ILE A 83 -5.86 -22.28 -6.23
C ILE A 83 -6.12 -23.68 -6.84
N LEU A 84 -6.53 -23.76 -8.11
CA LEU A 84 -6.48 -25.01 -8.89
C LEU A 84 -5.78 -24.80 -10.23
#